data_AF-A0A2N1TN76-F1
#
_entry.id   AF-A0A2N1TN76-F1
#
_cell.length_a   1.000
_cell.length_b   1.000
_cell.length_c   1.000
_cell.angle_alpha   90.00
_cell.angle_beta   90.00
_cell.angle_gamma   90.00
#
_symmetry.space_group_name_H-M   'P 1'
#
loop_
_entity.id
_entity.type
_entity.pdbx_description
1 polymer ?
#
loop_
_entity_poly.entity_id
_entity_poly.type
_entity_poly.pdbx_seq_one_letter_code
_entity_poly.pdbx_strand_id
1 'polypeptide(L)'
;MKHLIITAISILLSAAIPANSNKGPFLRDYMRDNNITGTVVIESLQTNKKFVYDEKRAAVRFTPASTFKIVNTLIALQEKAVNDENEIIKWDGRVSEFADWNRDQSIKSAFGVSCVWFYQELARRVGNGAYMSYLKRMNYGNQKTGEHIDTFWLDGSLQISALEQISVLKNIYNEKYGFDKKNYEILKEVMIVDRTGDYIVRAKTGTAMRVKPVTGWYVGYIETKGDVWFFACNIDMERPEQSKLRKETVYRALREAGLL
;
A
#
# COMPACT_ATOMS: atom_id res chain seq x y z
N MET A 1 56.65 61.79 17.55
CA MET A 1 55.75 61.26 16.51
C MET A 1 55.46 59.80 16.82
N LYS A 2 54.29 59.49 17.38
CA LYS A 2 53.86 58.12 17.70
C LYS A 2 52.97 57.64 16.56
N HIS A 3 53.41 56.66 15.78
CA HIS A 3 52.59 56.06 14.73
C HIS A 3 51.71 54.96 15.33
N LEU A 4 50.41 55.16 15.23
CA LEU A 4 49.36 54.23 15.62
C LEU A 4 49.12 53.28 14.44
N ILE A 5 49.42 51.99 14.59
CA ILE A 5 49.09 50.97 13.59
C ILE A 5 47.69 50.44 13.92
N ILE A 6 46.72 50.76 13.07
CA ILE A 6 45.35 50.23 13.13
C ILE A 6 45.31 49.01 12.23
N THR A 7 45.28 47.81 12.83
CA THR A 7 45.06 46.56 12.10
C THR A 7 43.56 46.37 11.90
N ALA A 8 43.08 46.57 10.67
CA ALA A 8 41.69 46.29 10.31
C ALA A 8 41.47 44.77 10.22
N ILE A 9 40.71 44.21 11.16
CA ILE A 9 40.26 42.82 11.11
C ILE A 9 39.04 42.76 10.18
N SER A 10 39.22 42.22 8.98
CA SER A 10 38.15 41.96 8.03
C SER A 10 37.39 40.71 8.45
N ILE A 11 36.23 40.89 9.10
CA ILE A 11 35.31 39.80 9.41
C ILE A 11 34.57 39.44 8.11
N LEU A 12 34.98 38.35 7.47
CA LEU A 12 34.23 37.70 6.40
C LEU A 12 32.99 37.01 7.01
N LEU A 13 31.85 37.69 7.01
CA LEU A 13 30.56 37.04 7.21
C LEU A 13 30.28 36.15 5.99
N SER A 14 30.56 34.84 6.10
CA SER A 14 30.02 33.85 5.17
C SER A 14 28.51 33.74 5.41
N ALA A 15 27.72 34.47 4.64
CA ALA A 15 26.28 34.24 4.58
C ALA A 15 26.06 32.82 4.04
N ALA A 16 25.62 31.90 4.90
CA ALA A 16 25.14 30.61 4.48
C ALA A 16 23.96 30.84 3.52
N ILE A 17 24.16 30.52 2.24
CA ILE A 17 23.09 30.52 1.24
C ILE A 17 22.08 29.47 1.72
N PRO A 18 20.82 29.84 2.05
CA PRO A 18 19.83 28.83 2.38
C PRO A 18 19.67 27.91 1.19
N ALA A 19 19.81 26.60 1.41
CA ALA A 19 19.54 25.59 0.41
C ALA A 19 18.14 25.82 -0.16
N ASN A 20 18.11 26.06 -1.47
CA ASN A 20 16.98 26.42 -2.31
C ASN A 20 15.66 25.77 -1.84
N SER A 21 14.80 26.54 -1.16
CA SER A 21 13.50 26.11 -0.62
C SER A 21 12.38 26.14 -1.67
N ASN A 22 12.69 25.93 -2.94
CA ASN A 22 11.72 25.83 -4.03
C ASN A 22 11.29 24.37 -4.29
N LYS A 23 10.95 23.63 -3.23
CA LYS A 23 10.14 22.43 -3.40
C LYS A 23 8.68 22.88 -3.33
N GLY A 24 7.98 22.87 -4.47
CA GLY A 24 6.52 23.05 -4.49
C GLY A 24 5.83 22.07 -3.54
N PRO A 25 4.52 22.25 -3.27
CA PRO A 25 3.78 21.36 -2.36
C PRO A 25 3.97 19.89 -2.77
N PHE A 26 4.14 19.00 -1.78
CA PHE A 26 4.42 17.57 -1.95
C PHE A 26 3.65 16.95 -3.12
N LEU A 27 4.36 16.29 -4.04
CA LEU A 27 3.87 15.65 -5.28
C LEU A 27 3.14 16.53 -6.31
N ARG A 28 2.90 17.82 -6.04
CA ARG A 28 2.02 18.66 -6.88
C ARG A 28 2.44 18.66 -8.35
N ASP A 29 3.71 18.95 -8.63
CA ASP A 29 4.20 19.06 -10.01
C ASP A 29 4.14 17.71 -10.71
N TYR A 30 4.58 16.63 -10.04
CA TYR A 30 4.53 15.28 -10.60
C TYR A 30 3.10 14.84 -10.96
N MET A 31 2.14 15.06 -10.07
CA MET A 31 0.74 14.69 -10.30
C MET A 31 0.13 15.49 -11.46
N ARG A 32 0.42 16.79 -11.54
CA ARG A 32 -0.02 17.67 -12.64
C ARG A 32 0.59 17.25 -13.97
N ASP A 33 1.92 17.11 -14.02
CA ASP A 33 2.67 16.90 -15.26
C ASP A 33 2.39 15.52 -15.88
N ASN A 34 1.94 14.56 -15.06
CA ASN A 34 1.52 13.22 -15.52
C ASN A 34 0.00 13.07 -15.65
N ASN A 35 -0.78 14.16 -15.46
CA ASN A 35 -2.24 14.17 -15.50
C ASN A 35 -2.86 13.09 -14.60
N ILE A 36 -2.39 13.00 -13.35
CA ILE A 36 -2.84 12.00 -12.37
C ILE A 36 -3.83 12.65 -11.41
N THR A 37 -5.07 12.16 -11.45
CA THR A 37 -6.07 12.45 -10.41
C THR A 37 -5.98 11.35 -9.35
N GLY A 38 -5.61 11.71 -8.12
CA GLY A 38 -5.34 10.72 -7.09
C GLY A 38 -4.91 11.31 -5.75
N THR A 39 -4.65 10.43 -4.79
CA THR A 39 -4.12 10.75 -3.47
C THR A 39 -2.92 9.89 -3.14
N VAL A 40 -2.04 10.41 -2.30
CA VAL A 40 -0.96 9.66 -1.66
C VAL A 40 -0.91 10.06 -0.19
N VAL A 41 -0.92 9.08 0.69
CA VAL A 41 -0.63 9.26 2.12
C VAL A 41 0.65 8.51 2.44
N ILE A 42 1.58 9.16 3.14
CA ILE A 42 2.74 8.52 3.77
C ILE A 42 2.73 8.89 5.25
N GLU A 43 2.88 7.92 6.15
CA GLU A 43 2.85 8.14 7.60
C GLU A 43 3.90 7.31 8.33
N SER A 44 4.68 7.97 9.19
CA SER A 44 5.67 7.34 10.07
C SER A 44 5.00 6.53 11.17
N LEU A 45 5.60 5.38 11.52
CA LEU A 45 5.20 4.60 12.69
C LEU A 45 5.56 5.31 13.99
N GLN A 46 6.79 5.81 14.09
CA GLN A 46 7.35 6.32 15.36
C GLN A 46 6.97 7.78 15.64
N THR A 47 7.08 8.64 14.64
CA THR A 47 6.97 10.10 14.81
C THR A 47 5.58 10.64 14.51
N ASN A 48 4.71 9.81 13.89
CA ASN A 48 3.43 10.22 13.29
C ASN A 48 3.55 11.35 12.26
N LYS A 49 4.77 11.67 11.79
CA LYS A 49 4.97 12.60 10.68
C LYS A 49 4.25 12.06 9.44
N LYS A 50 3.56 12.97 8.75
CA LYS A 50 2.69 12.65 7.63
C LYS A 50 3.00 13.51 6.41
N PHE A 51 2.96 12.89 5.23
CA PHE A 51 2.94 13.57 3.95
C PHE A 51 1.66 13.17 3.23
N VAL A 52 0.87 14.16 2.77
CA VAL A 52 -0.38 13.88 2.07
C VAL A 52 -0.48 14.73 0.81
N TYR A 53 -0.82 14.08 -0.30
CA TYR A 53 -1.34 14.73 -1.49
C TYR A 53 -2.84 14.45 -1.59
N ASP A 54 -3.64 15.51 -1.74
CA ASP A 54 -5.12 15.47 -1.75
C ASP A 54 -5.73 14.79 -0.51
N GLU A 55 -5.75 15.52 0.61
CA GLU A 55 -6.33 15.06 1.88
C GLU A 55 -7.83 14.75 1.78
N LYS A 56 -8.56 15.49 0.93
CA LYS A 56 -9.99 15.26 0.75
C LYS A 56 -10.22 13.89 0.14
N ARG A 57 -9.50 13.56 -0.93
CA ARG A 57 -9.57 12.23 -1.56
C ARG A 57 -9.01 11.12 -0.67
N ALA A 58 -8.01 11.41 0.17
CA ALA A 58 -7.46 10.44 1.11
C ALA A 58 -8.51 9.86 2.08
N ALA A 59 -9.55 10.65 2.40
CA ALA A 59 -10.66 10.25 3.25
C ALA A 59 -11.82 9.55 2.49
N VAL A 60 -11.84 9.59 1.15
CA VAL A 60 -12.87 8.95 0.34
C VAL A 60 -12.63 7.45 0.25
N ARG A 61 -13.67 6.65 0.47
CA ARG A 61 -13.61 5.19 0.36
C ARG A 61 -13.80 4.75 -1.09
N PHE A 62 -12.93 3.86 -1.56
CA PHE A 62 -13.07 3.17 -2.85
C PHE A 62 -12.98 1.66 -2.64
N THR A 63 -13.38 0.89 -3.65
CA THR A 63 -13.22 -0.56 -3.68
C THR A 63 -11.75 -0.95 -3.55
N PRO A 64 -11.37 -1.83 -2.59
CA PRO A 64 -9.97 -2.18 -2.34
C PRO A 64 -9.34 -3.01 -3.47
N ALA A 65 -10.14 -3.74 -4.24
CA ALA A 65 -9.67 -4.68 -5.25
C ALA A 65 -8.62 -5.64 -4.66
N SER A 66 -7.54 -5.94 -5.41
CA SER A 66 -6.50 -6.86 -4.96
C SER A 66 -5.69 -6.40 -3.74
N THR A 67 -5.86 -5.17 -3.22
CA THR A 67 -5.26 -4.81 -1.93
C THR A 67 -5.88 -5.60 -0.77
N PHE A 68 -7.14 -6.04 -0.92
CA PHE A 68 -7.80 -6.90 0.05
C PHE A 68 -7.09 -8.25 0.26
N LYS A 69 -6.25 -8.68 -0.69
CA LYS A 69 -5.42 -9.89 -0.54
C LYS A 69 -4.51 -9.86 0.69
N ILE A 70 -4.15 -8.67 1.18
CA ILE A 70 -3.41 -8.52 2.45
C ILE A 70 -4.20 -9.11 3.61
N VAL A 71 -5.44 -8.64 3.79
CA VAL A 71 -6.31 -9.08 4.88
C VAL A 71 -6.85 -10.48 4.63
N ASN A 72 -7.20 -10.81 3.39
CA ASN A 72 -7.67 -12.13 3.00
C ASN A 72 -6.62 -13.22 3.33
N THR A 73 -5.32 -12.94 3.10
CA THR A 73 -4.24 -13.88 3.45
C THR A 73 -4.21 -14.19 4.95
N LEU A 74 -4.30 -13.18 5.82
CA LEU A 74 -4.32 -13.40 7.28
C LEU A 74 -5.55 -14.18 7.73
N ILE A 75 -6.73 -13.82 7.21
CA ILE A 75 -7.99 -14.49 7.56
C ILE A 75 -7.97 -15.94 7.09
N ALA A 76 -7.56 -16.19 5.85
CA ALA A 76 -7.53 -17.53 5.27
C ALA A 76 -6.58 -18.47 6.04
N LEU A 77 -5.42 -17.97 6.46
CA LEU A 77 -4.49 -18.75 7.29
C LEU A 77 -5.08 -19.02 8.69
N GLN A 78 -5.70 -18.00 9.32
CA GLN A 78 -6.26 -18.14 10.67
C GLN A 78 -7.43 -19.12 10.72
N GLU A 79 -8.31 -19.05 9.72
CA GLU A 79 -9.47 -19.94 9.57
C GLU A 79 -9.09 -21.29 8.97
N LYS A 80 -7.79 -21.54 8.72
CA LYS A 80 -7.27 -22.79 8.14
C LYS A 80 -7.93 -23.14 6.81
N ALA A 81 -8.29 -22.12 6.03
CA ALA A 81 -8.73 -22.30 4.64
C ALA A 81 -7.60 -22.85 3.76
N VAL A 82 -6.35 -22.63 4.18
CA VAL A 82 -5.14 -23.33 3.76
C VAL A 82 -4.25 -23.58 4.98
N ASN A 83 -3.43 -24.62 4.94
CA ASN A 83 -2.55 -25.02 6.04
C ASN A 83 -1.37 -24.05 6.24
N ASP A 84 -0.78 -23.58 5.14
CA ASP A 84 0.33 -22.64 5.12
C ASP A 84 0.44 -21.97 3.74
N GLU A 85 1.52 -21.23 3.51
CA GLU A 85 1.75 -20.51 2.26
C GLU A 85 2.20 -21.38 1.07
N ASN A 86 2.43 -22.68 1.30
CA ASN A 86 2.88 -23.67 0.33
C ASN A 86 1.76 -24.62 -0.11
N GLU A 87 0.64 -24.69 0.62
CA GLU A 87 -0.51 -25.50 0.18
C GLU A 87 -0.92 -25.12 -1.24
N ILE A 88 -1.04 -26.15 -2.09
CA ILE A 88 -1.41 -26.01 -3.49
C ILE A 88 -2.92 -26.17 -3.64
N ILE A 89 -3.55 -25.14 -4.20
CA ILE A 89 -4.91 -25.24 -4.75
C ILE A 89 -4.77 -25.49 -6.26
N LYS A 90 -5.39 -26.59 -6.71
CA LYS A 90 -5.35 -27.02 -8.10
C LYS A 90 -6.11 -26.06 -9.01
N TRP A 91 -5.50 -25.74 -10.14
CA TRP A 91 -6.18 -24.99 -11.19
C TRP A 91 -7.26 -25.85 -11.84
N ASP A 92 -8.42 -25.25 -12.11
CA ASP A 92 -9.59 -25.94 -12.69
C ASP A 92 -9.51 -26.10 -14.23
N GLY A 93 -8.41 -25.67 -14.84
CA GLY A 93 -8.19 -25.72 -16.28
C GLY A 93 -8.85 -24.57 -17.06
N ARG A 94 -9.54 -23.64 -16.40
CA ARG A 94 -10.14 -22.48 -17.08
C ARG A 94 -9.08 -21.44 -17.40
N VAL A 95 -8.85 -21.22 -18.70
CA VAL A 95 -7.84 -20.28 -19.21
C VAL A 95 -8.25 -18.84 -18.94
N SER A 96 -7.41 -18.13 -18.20
CA SER A 96 -7.42 -16.68 -17.99
C SER A 96 -6.54 -15.98 -19.02
N GLU A 97 -6.86 -14.71 -19.31
CA GLU A 97 -6.00 -13.80 -20.08
C GLU A 97 -4.64 -13.55 -19.39
N PHE A 98 -4.56 -13.74 -18.08
CA PHE A 98 -3.32 -13.64 -17.31
C PHE A 98 -2.64 -15.01 -17.28
N ALA A 99 -1.57 -15.17 -18.08
CA ALA A 99 -0.84 -16.45 -18.19
C ALA A 99 -0.40 -17.02 -16.83
N ASP A 100 0.04 -16.16 -15.90
CA ASP A 100 0.46 -16.56 -14.55
C ASP A 100 -0.66 -17.19 -13.70
N TRP A 101 -1.93 -17.03 -14.08
CA TRP A 101 -3.07 -17.60 -13.37
C TRP A 101 -3.40 -19.02 -13.84
N ASN A 102 -2.87 -19.45 -14.99
CA ASN A 102 -3.22 -20.70 -15.67
C ASN A 102 -2.35 -21.87 -15.20
N ARG A 103 -2.29 -22.05 -13.89
CA ARG A 103 -1.45 -23.04 -13.19
C ARG A 103 -1.90 -23.17 -11.75
N ASP A 104 -1.55 -24.28 -11.13
CA ASP A 104 -1.65 -24.48 -9.69
C ASP A 104 -1.03 -23.31 -8.91
N GLN A 105 -1.65 -22.96 -7.79
CA GLN A 105 -1.24 -21.81 -6.97
C GLN A 105 -1.14 -22.17 -5.50
N SER A 106 -0.24 -21.49 -4.81
CA SER A 106 -0.24 -21.32 -3.35
C SER A 106 -0.30 -19.83 -3.00
N ILE A 107 -0.37 -19.47 -1.70
CA ILE A 107 -0.28 -18.04 -1.31
C ILE A 107 1.01 -17.42 -1.85
N LYS A 108 2.15 -18.14 -1.76
CA LYS A 108 3.45 -17.67 -2.27
C LYS A 108 3.40 -17.25 -3.74
N SER A 109 2.76 -18.04 -4.61
CA SER A 109 2.67 -17.70 -6.04
C SER A 109 1.52 -16.73 -6.34
N ALA A 110 0.36 -16.92 -5.72
CA ALA A 110 -0.86 -16.17 -6.02
C ALA A 110 -0.82 -14.71 -5.57
N PHE A 111 -0.14 -14.42 -4.45
CA PHE A 111 -0.11 -13.06 -3.88
C PHE A 111 0.53 -12.06 -4.85
N GLY A 112 1.72 -12.40 -5.36
CA GLY A 112 2.50 -11.55 -6.27
C GLY A 112 1.80 -11.30 -7.61
N VAL A 113 1.35 -12.39 -8.27
CA VAL A 113 0.65 -12.31 -9.58
C VAL A 113 -0.81 -11.87 -9.45
N SER A 114 -1.25 -11.56 -8.23
CA SER A 114 -2.60 -11.08 -7.93
C SER A 114 -3.72 -12.02 -8.39
N CYS A 115 -3.47 -13.34 -8.38
CA CYS A 115 -4.38 -14.37 -8.88
C CYS A 115 -5.76 -14.25 -8.22
N VAL A 116 -6.79 -13.85 -8.96
CA VAL A 116 -8.11 -13.60 -8.37
C VAL A 116 -8.77 -14.91 -7.99
N TRP A 117 -8.81 -15.90 -8.87
CA TRP A 117 -9.53 -17.15 -8.63
C TRP A 117 -9.04 -17.89 -7.37
N PHE A 118 -7.74 -17.83 -7.06
CA PHE A 118 -7.17 -18.42 -5.86
C PHE A 118 -7.75 -17.79 -4.59
N TYR A 119 -7.83 -16.46 -4.55
CA TYR A 119 -8.40 -15.74 -3.40
C TYR A 119 -9.93 -15.82 -3.32
N GLN A 120 -10.60 -16.06 -4.45
CA GLN A 120 -12.02 -16.40 -4.47
C GLN A 120 -12.26 -17.76 -3.81
N GLU A 121 -11.39 -18.74 -4.08
CA GLU A 121 -11.45 -20.04 -3.43
C GLU A 121 -11.21 -19.96 -1.93
N LEU A 122 -10.17 -19.22 -1.50
CA LEU A 122 -9.97 -18.93 -0.07
C LEU A 122 -11.20 -18.28 0.57
N ALA A 123 -11.83 -17.34 -0.12
CA ALA A 123 -13.00 -16.66 0.41
C ALA A 123 -14.20 -17.59 0.60
N ARG A 124 -14.42 -18.54 -0.32
CA ARG A 124 -15.45 -19.56 -0.18
C ARG A 124 -15.18 -20.50 1.00
N ARG A 125 -13.92 -20.90 1.21
CA ARG A 125 -13.51 -21.75 2.35
C ARG A 125 -13.68 -21.03 3.70
N VAL A 126 -13.36 -19.73 3.77
CA VAL A 126 -13.50 -18.91 4.99
C VAL A 126 -14.97 -18.68 5.36
N GLY A 127 -15.82 -18.36 4.37
CA GLY A 127 -17.24 -18.10 4.58
C GLY A 127 -17.58 -16.71 5.15
N ASN A 128 -18.83 -16.29 4.94
CA ASN A 128 -19.27 -14.91 5.20
C ASN A 128 -19.24 -14.49 6.68
N GLY A 129 -19.63 -15.39 7.59
CA GLY A 129 -19.68 -15.10 9.02
C GLY A 129 -18.31 -14.69 9.58
N ALA A 130 -17.26 -15.43 9.19
CA ALA A 130 -15.89 -15.12 9.57
C ALA A 130 -15.45 -13.76 9.00
N TYR A 131 -15.64 -13.50 7.70
CA TYR A 131 -15.29 -12.21 7.11
C TYR A 131 -15.97 -11.02 7.79
N MET A 132 -17.28 -11.10 8.05
CA MET A 132 -17.99 -10.02 8.74
C MET A 132 -17.42 -9.76 10.14
N SER A 133 -17.06 -10.81 10.87
CA SER A 133 -16.40 -10.69 12.18
C SER A 133 -15.03 -10.00 12.06
N TYR A 134 -14.18 -10.45 11.14
CA TYR A 134 -12.84 -9.88 10.95
C TYR A 134 -12.88 -8.44 10.43
N LEU A 135 -13.72 -8.13 9.45
CA LEU A 135 -13.86 -6.77 8.92
C LEU A 135 -14.29 -5.80 10.03
N LYS A 136 -15.24 -6.21 10.89
CA LYS A 136 -15.66 -5.44 12.06
C LYS A 136 -14.52 -5.27 13.08
N ARG A 137 -13.85 -6.36 13.44
CA ARG A 137 -12.71 -6.36 14.37
C ARG A 137 -11.57 -5.46 13.89
N MET A 138 -11.34 -5.43 12.58
CA MET A 138 -10.28 -4.63 11.97
C MET A 138 -10.69 -3.19 11.68
N ASN A 139 -11.97 -2.85 11.86
CA ASN A 139 -12.58 -1.61 11.36
C ASN A 139 -12.23 -1.36 9.88
N TYR A 140 -12.33 -2.40 9.05
CA TYR A 140 -11.90 -2.35 7.66
C TYR A 140 -12.93 -1.62 6.79
N GLY A 141 -12.72 -0.32 6.61
CA GLY A 141 -13.54 0.51 5.74
C GLY A 141 -15.02 0.49 6.12
N ASN A 142 -15.90 0.21 5.16
CA ASN A 142 -17.35 0.12 5.39
C ASN A 142 -17.82 -1.24 5.95
N GLN A 143 -16.93 -2.24 6.06
CA GLN A 143 -17.19 -3.54 6.70
C GLN A 143 -18.33 -4.34 6.06
N LYS A 144 -18.49 -4.26 4.72
CA LYS A 144 -19.55 -4.96 3.98
C LYS A 144 -19.00 -6.02 3.04
N THR A 145 -19.63 -7.19 3.03
CA THR A 145 -19.38 -8.27 2.06
C THR A 145 -20.43 -8.37 0.96
N GLY A 146 -21.50 -7.56 0.99
CA GLY A 146 -22.53 -7.61 -0.05
C GLY A 146 -23.19 -8.99 -0.20
N GLU A 147 -23.58 -9.33 -1.42
CA GLU A 147 -24.30 -10.59 -1.72
C GLU A 147 -23.37 -11.77 -2.01
N HIS A 148 -22.19 -11.51 -2.59
CA HIS A 148 -21.30 -12.54 -3.11
C HIS A 148 -19.98 -12.60 -2.35
N ILE A 149 -19.77 -13.70 -1.63
CA ILE A 149 -18.63 -13.85 -0.72
C ILE A 149 -17.28 -13.89 -1.42
N ASP A 150 -17.24 -14.19 -2.71
CA ASP A 150 -16.02 -14.30 -3.49
C ASP A 150 -15.80 -13.12 -4.45
N THR A 151 -16.62 -12.06 -4.37
CA THR A 151 -16.43 -10.85 -5.20
C THR A 151 -16.55 -9.53 -4.46
N PHE A 152 -16.89 -9.51 -3.17
CA PHE A 152 -17.20 -8.28 -2.44
C PHE A 152 -16.11 -7.21 -2.41
N TRP A 153 -14.85 -7.61 -2.56
CA TRP A 153 -13.71 -6.69 -2.67
C TRP A 153 -13.46 -6.21 -4.11
N LEU A 154 -14.22 -6.68 -5.08
CA LEU A 154 -14.12 -6.38 -6.52
C LEU A 154 -15.33 -5.59 -7.03
N ASP A 155 -16.53 -5.84 -6.50
CA ASP A 155 -17.80 -5.37 -7.05
C ASP A 155 -18.29 -4.02 -6.48
N GLY A 156 -17.60 -3.47 -5.48
CA GLY A 156 -17.98 -2.20 -4.85
C GLY A 156 -18.71 -2.32 -3.52
N SER A 157 -19.04 -3.54 -3.08
CA SER A 157 -19.65 -3.77 -1.77
C SER A 157 -18.74 -3.30 -0.64
N LEU A 158 -17.50 -3.80 -0.62
CA LEU A 158 -16.47 -3.36 0.33
C LEU A 158 -15.76 -2.12 -0.19
N GLN A 159 -15.65 -1.10 0.65
CA GLN A 159 -14.93 0.12 0.33
C GLN A 159 -14.08 0.56 1.52
N ILE A 160 -12.89 1.11 1.24
CA ILE A 160 -11.92 1.59 2.23
C ILE A 160 -11.19 2.83 1.69
N SER A 161 -10.85 3.79 2.55
CA SER A 161 -10.10 4.99 2.19
C SER A 161 -8.58 4.79 2.29
N ALA A 162 -7.80 5.73 1.76
CA ALA A 162 -6.34 5.67 1.88
C ALA A 162 -5.89 5.84 3.34
N LEU A 163 -6.58 6.71 4.11
CA LEU A 163 -6.32 6.86 5.54
C LEU A 163 -6.65 5.58 6.33
N GLU A 164 -7.73 4.90 5.98
CA GLU A 164 -8.10 3.63 6.60
C GLU A 164 -7.12 2.50 6.23
N GLN A 165 -6.63 2.45 5.00
CA GLN A 165 -5.56 1.52 4.60
C GLN A 165 -4.30 1.70 5.46
N ILE A 166 -3.86 2.95 5.71
CA ILE A 166 -2.73 3.23 6.61
C ILE A 166 -2.99 2.68 8.01
N SER A 167 -4.17 2.94 8.57
CA SER A 167 -4.54 2.49 9.92
C SER A 167 -4.52 0.95 10.02
N VAL A 168 -5.12 0.27 9.04
CA VAL A 168 -5.14 -1.20 8.98
C VAL A 168 -3.71 -1.74 8.87
N LEU A 169 -2.87 -1.19 8.00
CA LEU A 169 -1.49 -1.64 7.83
C LEU A 169 -0.63 -1.42 9.07
N LYS A 170 -0.77 -0.28 9.76
CA LYS A 170 -0.09 -0.02 11.05
C LYS A 170 -0.47 -1.07 12.09
N ASN A 171 -1.74 -1.45 12.16
CA ASN A 171 -2.22 -2.44 13.12
C ASN A 171 -1.81 -3.87 12.72
N ILE A 172 -1.74 -4.19 11.42
CA ILE A 172 -1.17 -5.46 10.94
C ILE A 172 0.31 -5.53 11.31
N TYR A 173 1.07 -4.46 11.07
CA TYR A 173 2.51 -4.41 11.37
C TYR A 173 2.81 -4.64 12.85
N ASN A 174 2.01 -4.01 13.72
CA ASN A 174 2.08 -4.15 15.17
C ASN A 174 1.34 -5.39 15.71
N GLU A 175 0.87 -6.29 14.83
CA GLU A 175 0.24 -7.57 15.19
C GLU A 175 -0.98 -7.43 16.13
N LYS A 176 -1.72 -6.33 16.02
CA LYS A 176 -2.79 -5.94 16.97
C LYS A 176 -4.12 -6.66 16.79
N TYR A 177 -4.26 -7.49 15.77
CA TYR A 177 -5.53 -8.13 15.44
C TYR A 177 -5.67 -9.54 16.02
N GLY A 178 -4.66 -10.06 16.74
CA GLY A 178 -4.75 -11.36 17.39
C GLY A 178 -4.84 -12.52 16.39
N PHE A 179 -4.16 -12.40 15.24
CA PHE A 179 -3.84 -13.56 14.41
C PHE A 179 -2.60 -14.27 14.98
N ASP A 180 -2.43 -15.54 14.65
CA ASP A 180 -1.22 -16.28 15.04
C ASP A 180 0.02 -15.61 14.45
N LYS A 181 1.10 -15.54 15.24
CA LYS A 181 2.36 -14.88 14.85
C LYS A 181 2.89 -15.36 13.49
N LYS A 182 2.83 -16.67 13.24
CA LYS A 182 3.23 -17.30 11.97
C LYS A 182 2.48 -16.69 10.77
N ASN A 183 1.20 -16.33 10.93
CA ASN A 183 0.39 -15.77 9.84
C ASN A 183 0.85 -14.35 9.48
N TYR A 184 1.25 -13.56 10.47
CA TYR A 184 1.88 -12.25 10.23
C TYR A 184 3.24 -12.38 9.53
N GLU A 185 4.06 -13.35 9.93
CA GLU A 185 5.36 -13.63 9.32
C GLU A 185 5.21 -14.04 7.84
N ILE A 186 4.27 -14.95 7.54
CA ILE A 186 3.92 -15.33 6.17
C ILE A 186 3.51 -14.11 5.35
N LEU A 187 2.59 -13.30 5.88
CA LEU A 187 2.13 -12.10 5.18
C LEU A 187 3.28 -11.13 4.90
N LYS A 188 4.14 -10.87 5.91
CA LYS A 188 5.31 -9.99 5.78
C LYS A 188 6.24 -10.48 4.66
N GLU A 189 6.43 -11.78 4.51
CA GLU A 189 7.29 -12.35 3.47
C GLU A 189 6.69 -12.19 2.06
N VAL A 190 5.44 -12.62 1.86
CA VAL A 190 4.81 -12.58 0.52
C VAL A 190 4.51 -11.16 0.03
N MET A 191 4.52 -10.17 0.93
CA MET A 191 4.37 -8.76 0.59
C MET A 191 5.65 -8.11 0.05
N ILE A 192 6.83 -8.72 0.16
CA ILE A 192 8.09 -8.10 -0.28
C ILE A 192 8.07 -7.88 -1.79
N VAL A 193 8.29 -6.63 -2.21
CA VAL A 193 8.31 -6.23 -3.63
C VAL A 193 9.59 -5.48 -4.03
N ASP A 194 10.38 -5.05 -3.05
CA ASP A 194 11.69 -4.44 -3.24
C ASP A 194 12.52 -4.61 -1.96
N ARG A 195 13.82 -4.85 -2.10
CA ARG A 195 14.75 -5.08 -1.00
C ARG A 195 16.16 -4.66 -1.42
N THR A 196 16.75 -3.78 -0.62
CA THR A 196 18.14 -3.34 -0.76
C THR A 196 18.87 -3.52 0.58
N GLY A 197 20.14 -3.10 0.66
CA GLY A 197 20.86 -3.03 1.94
C GLY A 197 20.34 -1.93 2.88
N ASP A 198 19.53 -1.00 2.39
CA ASP A 198 19.07 0.17 3.14
C ASP A 198 17.58 0.12 3.50
N TYR A 199 16.75 -0.59 2.72
CA TYR A 199 15.32 -0.68 2.95
C TYR A 199 14.67 -1.96 2.42
N ILE A 200 13.46 -2.23 2.91
CA ILE A 200 12.56 -3.27 2.38
C ILE A 200 11.18 -2.65 2.14
N VAL A 201 10.66 -2.78 0.91
CA VAL A 201 9.28 -2.38 0.57
C VAL A 201 8.39 -3.61 0.57
N ARG A 202 7.30 -3.53 1.34
CA ARG A 202 6.23 -4.53 1.37
C ARG A 202 4.93 -3.91 0.91
N ALA A 203 4.35 -4.42 -0.17
CA ALA A 203 3.22 -3.75 -0.80
C ALA A 203 2.29 -4.69 -1.58
N LYS A 204 1.12 -4.16 -1.89
CA LYS A 204 0.14 -4.80 -2.78
C LYS A 204 -0.48 -3.78 -3.73
N THR A 205 -0.51 -4.14 -5.00
CA THR A 205 -1.29 -3.45 -6.04
C THR A 205 -2.76 -3.88 -6.03
N GLY A 206 -3.67 -3.01 -6.45
CA GLY A 206 -5.07 -3.34 -6.72
C GLY A 206 -5.67 -2.50 -7.84
N THR A 207 -6.54 -3.08 -8.68
CA THR A 207 -7.26 -2.35 -9.72
C THR A 207 -8.74 -2.70 -9.65
N ALA A 208 -9.59 -1.70 -9.36
CA ALA A 208 -11.03 -1.88 -9.23
C ALA A 208 -11.72 -1.72 -10.59
N MET A 209 -11.58 -2.72 -11.48
CA MET A 209 -12.06 -2.62 -12.86
C MET A 209 -13.58 -2.81 -13.03
N ARG A 210 -14.26 -3.41 -12.03
CA ARG A 210 -15.71 -3.69 -12.08
C ARG A 210 -16.59 -2.53 -11.59
N VAL A 211 -15.96 -1.43 -11.14
CA VAL A 211 -16.64 -0.24 -10.62
C VAL A 211 -16.13 1.00 -11.34
N LYS A 212 -16.94 2.06 -11.35
CA LYS A 212 -16.57 3.37 -11.89
C LYS A 212 -16.52 4.44 -10.79
N PRO A 213 -15.54 5.36 -10.82
CA PRO A 213 -14.37 5.36 -11.71
C PRO A 213 -13.47 4.14 -11.45
N VAL A 214 -12.71 3.70 -12.46
CA VAL A 214 -11.74 2.61 -12.26
C VAL A 214 -10.61 3.18 -11.42
N THR A 215 -10.42 2.62 -10.24
CA THR A 215 -9.42 3.10 -9.29
C THR A 215 -8.25 2.12 -9.19
N GLY A 216 -7.05 2.65 -9.29
CA GLY A 216 -5.80 1.95 -9.12
C GLY A 216 -5.18 2.21 -7.75
N TRP A 217 -4.84 1.16 -7.02
CA TRP A 217 -4.20 1.19 -5.70
C TRP A 217 -2.76 0.68 -5.69
N TYR A 218 -1.94 1.29 -4.84
CA TYR A 218 -0.70 0.71 -4.34
C TYR A 218 -0.55 1.07 -2.86
N VAL A 219 -0.57 0.06 -2.00
CA VAL A 219 -0.58 0.22 -0.53
C VAL A 219 0.46 -0.68 0.09
N GLY A 220 1.05 -0.24 1.20
CA GLY A 220 2.14 -0.98 1.82
C GLY A 220 2.90 -0.17 2.85
N TYR A 221 4.13 -0.60 3.12
CA TYR A 221 5.08 0.13 3.95
C TYR A 221 6.51 -0.12 3.49
N ILE A 222 7.38 0.83 3.84
CA ILE A 222 8.82 0.73 3.68
C ILE A 222 9.45 0.67 5.07
N GLU A 223 10.27 -0.35 5.30
CA GLU A 223 11.14 -0.45 6.47
C GLU A 223 12.49 0.16 6.11
N THR A 224 12.93 1.15 6.87
CA THR A 224 14.25 1.78 6.77
C THR A 224 15.07 1.46 8.03
N LYS A 225 16.35 1.84 8.06
CA LYS A 225 17.20 1.67 9.26
C LYS A 225 16.64 2.35 10.52
N GLY A 226 15.92 3.45 10.38
CA GLY A 226 15.45 4.27 11.50
C GLY A 226 13.98 4.13 11.85
N ASP A 227 13.12 3.85 10.87
CA ASP A 227 11.66 3.92 11.03
C ASP A 227 10.93 3.09 9.96
N VAL A 228 9.64 2.87 10.17
CA VAL A 228 8.72 2.22 9.24
C VAL A 228 7.71 3.23 8.76
N TRP A 229 7.60 3.39 7.45
CA TRP A 229 6.70 4.36 6.84
C TRP A 229 5.63 3.65 6.03
N PHE A 230 4.38 3.88 6.38
CA PHE A 230 3.22 3.32 5.70
C PHE A 230 2.83 4.22 4.55
N PHE A 231 2.40 3.64 3.44
CA PHE A 231 1.88 4.39 2.31
C PHE A 231 0.58 3.80 1.77
N ALA A 232 -0.28 4.68 1.29
CA ALA A 232 -1.48 4.32 0.55
C ALA A 232 -1.70 5.32 -0.57
N CYS A 233 -1.71 4.83 -1.80
CA CYS A 233 -2.00 5.60 -2.99
C CYS A 233 -3.22 5.03 -3.70
N ASN A 234 -4.14 5.91 -4.10
CA ASN A 234 -5.10 5.58 -5.14
C ASN A 234 -5.15 6.66 -6.23
N ILE A 235 -5.31 6.23 -7.48
CA ILE A 235 -5.43 7.09 -8.66
C ILE A 235 -6.60 6.65 -9.51
N ASP A 236 -7.18 7.55 -10.28
CA ASP A 236 -8.08 7.19 -11.37
C ASP A 236 -7.28 6.58 -12.52
N MET A 237 -7.86 5.55 -13.15
CA MET A 237 -7.29 4.88 -14.30
C MET A 237 -8.31 4.87 -15.43
N GLU A 238 -8.09 5.69 -16.44
CA GLU A 238 -8.88 5.71 -17.67
C GLU A 238 -8.45 4.60 -18.62
N ARG A 239 -7.16 4.25 -18.61
CA ARG A 239 -6.55 3.26 -19.51
C ARG A 239 -5.68 2.25 -18.76
N PRO A 240 -5.60 0.97 -19.21
CA PRO A 240 -4.81 -0.07 -18.54
C PRO A 240 -3.33 0.28 -18.35
N GLU A 241 -2.73 1.04 -19.27
CA GLU A 241 -1.30 1.42 -19.24
C GLU A 241 -0.97 2.34 -18.07
N GLN A 242 -1.97 3.03 -17.49
CA GLN A 242 -1.80 3.86 -16.30
C GLN A 242 -1.60 3.02 -15.01
N SER A 243 -1.75 1.71 -15.09
CA SER A 243 -1.53 0.79 -13.96
C SER A 243 -0.12 0.90 -13.35
N LYS A 244 0.89 1.28 -14.13
CA LYS A 244 2.27 1.52 -13.66
C LYS A 244 2.39 2.77 -12.79
N LEU A 245 1.57 3.79 -13.04
CA LEU A 245 1.65 5.09 -12.37
C LEU A 245 1.43 4.94 -10.86
N ARG A 246 0.64 3.96 -10.40
CA ARG A 246 0.44 3.69 -8.96
C ARG A 246 1.76 3.47 -8.22
N LYS A 247 2.65 2.64 -8.79
CA LYS A 247 3.96 2.35 -8.19
C LYS A 247 4.90 3.54 -8.38
N GLU A 248 4.94 4.11 -9.59
CA GLU A 248 5.82 5.26 -9.91
C GLU A 248 5.53 6.47 -9.02
N THR A 249 4.24 6.80 -8.80
CA THR A 249 3.78 7.87 -7.90
C THR A 249 4.26 7.63 -6.47
N VAL A 250 4.11 6.42 -5.93
CA VAL A 250 4.58 6.12 -4.56
C VAL A 250 6.10 6.21 -4.46
N TYR A 251 6.86 5.69 -5.42
CA TYR A 251 8.33 5.80 -5.39
C TYR A 251 8.80 7.24 -5.55
N ARG A 252 8.09 8.06 -6.33
CA ARG A 252 8.32 9.51 -6.38
C ARG A 252 8.05 10.15 -5.03
N ALA A 253 6.94 9.82 -4.40
CA ALA A 253 6.53 10.33 -3.09
C ALA A 253 7.55 9.99 -1.99
N LEU A 254 8.03 8.74 -1.98
CA LEU A 254 9.05 8.28 -1.04
C LEU A 254 10.37 9.05 -1.22
N ARG A 255 10.81 9.31 -2.47
CA ARG A 255 11.99 10.16 -2.74
C ARG A 255 11.80 11.61 -2.29
N GLU A 256 10.64 12.20 -2.56
CA GLU A 256 10.34 13.58 -2.11
C GLU A 256 10.29 13.69 -0.58
N ALA A 257 9.85 12.63 0.11
CA ALA A 257 9.84 12.50 1.56
C ALA A 257 11.23 12.18 2.16
N GLY A 258 12.24 11.87 1.33
CA GLY A 258 13.59 11.51 1.76
C GLY A 258 13.72 10.09 2.34
N LEU A 259 12.89 9.16 1.85
CA LEU A 259 12.82 7.76 2.33
C LEU A 259 13.47 6.75 1.37
N LEU A 260 13.89 7.22 0.19
CA LEU A 260 14.62 6.50 -0.86
C LEU A 260 15.79 7.34 -1.36
#